data_AF-A0A925JWA7-F1
#
_entry.id   AF-A0A925JWA7-F1
#
_cell.length_a   1.000
_cell.length_b   1.000
_cell.length_c   1.000
_cell.angle_alpha   90.00
_cell.angle_beta   90.00
_cell.angle_gamma   90.00
#
_symmetry.space_group_name_H-M   'P 1'
#
loop_
_entity.id
_entity.type
_entity.pdbx_description
1 polymer ?
#
loop_
_entity_poly.entity_id
_entity_poly.type
_entity_poly.pdbx_seq_one_letter_code
_entity_poly.pdbx_strand_id
1 'polypeptide(L)'
;MEKCTYCVQRIRRTEIDARKVGRYIEDGEIQTACQQACPTRAITFGDINNRTSAVTLRKKDKRNFSLLAELNTRPRTTYLAEERNPNPLSPKRLS
;
A
#
# COMPACT_ATOMS: atom_id res chain seq x y z
N MET A 1 9.05 12.89 -19.30
CA MET A 1 7.96 13.04 -18.31
C MET A 1 8.20 12.07 -17.17
N GLU A 2 8.16 12.55 -15.94
CA GLU A 2 8.45 11.78 -14.73
C GLU A 2 7.15 11.43 -13.99
N LYS A 3 7.17 10.36 -13.19
CA LYS A 3 6.01 9.88 -12.42
C LYS A 3 6.46 9.03 -11.22
N CYS A 4 5.50 8.67 -10.36
CA CYS A 4 5.74 7.65 -9.34
C CYS A 4 6.10 6.30 -9.99
N THR A 5 7.22 5.73 -9.55
CA THR A 5 7.76 4.44 -9.98
C THR A 5 7.79 3.41 -8.85
N TYR A 6 7.09 3.69 -7.74
CA TYR A 6 7.14 2.89 -6.51
C TYR A 6 8.55 2.67 -5.97
N CYS A 7 9.39 3.71 -6.08
CA CYS A 7 10.80 3.66 -5.68
C CYS A 7 11.55 2.48 -6.32
N VAL A 8 11.44 2.32 -7.65
CA VAL A 8 12.12 1.26 -8.41
C VAL A 8 13.61 1.13 -8.08
N GLN A 9 14.28 2.24 -7.77
CA GLN A 9 15.67 2.25 -7.33
C GLN A 9 15.91 1.44 -6.04
N ARG A 10 14.97 1.48 -5.08
CA ARG A 10 15.04 0.70 -3.84
C ARG A 10 14.72 -0.78 -4.12
N ILE A 11 13.69 -1.04 -4.93
CA ILE A 11 13.32 -2.40 -5.35
C ILE A 11 14.50 -3.11 -6.02
N ARG A 12 15.11 -2.48 -7.03
CA ARG A 12 16.22 -3.08 -7.78
C ARG A 12 17.45 -3.33 -6.92
N ARG A 13 17.77 -2.42 -6.00
CA ARG A 13 18.89 -2.62 -5.07
C ARG A 13 18.66 -3.86 -4.20
N THR A 14 17.48 -3.98 -3.59
CA THR A 14 17.14 -5.14 -2.75
C THR A 14 17.10 -6.44 -3.57
N GLU A 15 16.53 -6.43 -4.78
CA GLU A 15 16.55 -7.59 -5.69
C GLU A 15 17.96 -8.06 -6.03
N ILE A 16 18.88 -7.12 -6.32
CA ILE A 16 20.27 -7.43 -6.62
C ILE A 16 20.95 -8.04 -5.39
N ASP A 17 20.76 -7.45 -4.21
CA ASP A 17 21.41 -7.91 -2.99
C ASP A 17 20.87 -9.27 -2.53
N ALA A 18 19.57 -9.52 -2.63
CA ALA A 18 18.96 -10.82 -2.37
C ALA A 18 19.43 -11.90 -3.36
N ARG A 19 19.56 -11.55 -4.64
CA ARG A 19 20.06 -12.47 -5.69
C ARG A 19 21.52 -12.86 -5.46
N LYS A 20 22.38 -11.94 -5.01
CA LYS A 20 23.80 -12.23 -4.72
C LYS A 20 23.97 -13.32 -3.67
N VAL A 21 23.08 -13.35 -2.68
CA VAL A 21 23.12 -14.34 -1.59
C VAL A 21 22.13 -15.50 -1.79
N GLY A 22 21.46 -15.56 -2.96
CA GLY A 22 20.58 -16.66 -3.34
C GLY A 22 19.31 -16.81 -2.51
N ARG A 23 18.77 -15.71 -1.96
CA ARG A 23 17.55 -15.73 -1.12
C ARG A 23 16.39 -14.97 -1.74
N TYR A 24 15.20 -15.21 -1.19
CA TYR A 24 14.01 -14.42 -1.47
C TYR A 24 14.00 -13.10 -0.69
N ILE A 25 13.20 -12.15 -1.18
CA ILE A 25 13.00 -10.85 -0.52
C ILE A 25 11.90 -11.04 0.51
N GLU A 26 12.20 -10.66 1.74
CA GLU A 26 11.24 -10.77 2.85
C GLU A 26 10.29 -9.56 2.88
N ASP A 27 9.10 -9.74 3.47
CA ASP A 27 8.15 -8.64 3.61
C ASP A 27 8.74 -7.53 4.49
N GLY A 28 8.56 -6.27 4.06
CA GLY A 28 9.13 -5.11 4.76
C GLY A 28 10.60 -4.81 4.47
N GLU A 29 11.33 -5.66 3.75
CA GLU A 29 12.72 -5.39 3.35
C GLU A 29 12.81 -4.22 2.36
N ILE A 30 11.82 -4.10 1.47
CA ILE A 30 11.65 -2.94 0.60
C ILE A 30 10.68 -1.96 1.25
N GLN A 31 11.20 -0.82 1.69
CA GLN A 31 10.38 0.30 2.12
C GLN A 31 10.47 1.43 1.09
N THR A 32 9.32 1.85 0.56
CA THR A 32 9.25 3.02 -0.32
C THR A 32 9.48 4.30 0.50
N ALA A 33 9.92 5.37 -0.16
CA ALA A 33 10.20 6.64 0.51
C ALA A 33 8.94 7.20 1.20
N CYS A 34 7.79 7.17 0.52
CA CYS A 34 6.53 7.64 1.08
C CYS A 34 6.01 6.76 2.23
N GLN A 35 6.19 5.44 2.17
CA GLN A 35 5.87 4.55 3.29
C GLN A 35 6.75 4.83 4.51
N GLN A 36 8.06 4.98 4.31
CA GLN A 36 9.01 5.23 5.39
C GLN A 36 8.80 6.62 6.04
N ALA A 37 8.46 7.63 5.24
CA ALA A 37 8.24 8.99 5.72
C ALA A 37 6.89 9.18 6.43
N CYS A 38 5.91 8.31 6.20
CA CYS A 38 4.56 8.48 6.72
C CYS A 38 4.47 8.10 8.22
N PRO A 39 4.28 9.06 9.14
CA PRO A 39 4.28 8.78 10.58
C PRO A 39 3.08 7.92 11.01
N THR A 40 1.95 8.06 10.32
CA THR A 40 0.71 7.30 10.61
C THR A 40 0.71 5.90 10.01
N ARG A 41 1.74 5.53 9.21
CA ARG A 41 1.84 4.23 8.53
C ARG A 41 0.62 3.91 7.63
N ALA A 42 0.11 4.95 6.98
CA ALA A 42 -1.04 4.85 6.08
C ALA A 42 -0.73 4.02 4.81
N ILE A 43 0.51 4.11 4.31
CA ILE A 43 0.94 3.45 3.09
C ILE A 43 1.55 2.09 3.45
N THR A 44 1.08 1.02 2.80
CA THR A 44 1.67 -0.32 2.89
C THR A 44 2.09 -0.77 1.49
N PHE A 45 3.37 -1.06 1.34
CA PHE A 45 3.96 -1.59 0.11
C PHE A 45 4.51 -2.99 0.39
N GLY A 46 4.44 -3.88 -0.59
CA GLY A 46 4.93 -5.25 -0.48
C GLY A 46 4.57 -6.08 -1.72
N ASP A 47 4.92 -7.36 -1.68
CA ASP A 47 4.56 -8.32 -2.73
C ASP A 47 3.13 -8.84 -2.55
N ILE A 48 2.31 -8.67 -3.59
CA ILE A 48 0.91 -9.13 -3.62
C ILE A 48 0.79 -10.63 -3.94
N ASN A 49 1.84 -11.26 -4.47
CA ASN A 49 1.86 -12.69 -4.72
C ASN A 49 2.09 -13.46 -3.43
N ASN A 50 2.81 -12.86 -2.47
CA ASN A 50 2.93 -13.39 -1.14
C ASN A 50 1.59 -13.25 -0.37
N ARG A 51 0.97 -14.38 -0.03
CA ARG A 51 -0.33 -14.44 0.63
C ARG A 51 -0.33 -13.95 2.08
N THR A 52 0.84 -13.94 2.72
CA THR A 52 1.01 -13.54 4.12
C THR A 52 1.54 -12.12 4.28
N SER A 53 1.85 -11.41 3.19
CA SER A 53 2.37 -10.04 3.24
C SER A 53 1.36 -9.05 3.80
N ALA A 54 1.86 -7.98 4.42
CA ALA A 54 1.03 -6.91 4.98
C ALA A 54 0.12 -6.26 3.93
N VAL A 55 0.60 -6.12 2.68
CA VAL A 55 -0.21 -5.55 1.58
C VAL A 55 -1.35 -6.47 1.17
N THR A 56 -1.14 -7.78 1.13
CA THR A 56 -2.19 -8.75 0.80
C THR A 56 -3.27 -8.76 1.87
N LEU A 57 -2.90 -8.65 3.14
CA LEU A 57 -3.86 -8.52 4.23
C LEU A 57 -4.65 -7.20 4.14
N ARG A 58 -3.98 -6.06 3.90
CA ARG A 58 -4.64 -4.76 3.70
C ARG A 58 -5.62 -4.76 2.53
N LYS A 59 -5.27 -5.41 1.41
CA LYS A 59 -6.15 -5.51 0.23
C LYS A 59 -7.39 -6.38 0.44
N LYS A 60 -7.37 -7.29 1.43
CA LYS A 60 -8.53 -8.11 1.83
C LYS A 60 -9.50 -7.38 2.78
N ASP A 61 -9.12 -6.20 3.30
CA ASP A 61 -10.01 -5.38 4.13
C ASP A 61 -11.27 -5.03 3.33
N LYS A 62 -12.44 -5.10 3.98
CA LYS A 62 -13.74 -4.79 3.35
C LYS A 62 -13.83 -3.35 2.84
N ARG A 63 -13.00 -2.45 3.39
CA ARG A 63 -12.92 -1.04 2.99
C ARG A 63 -12.02 -0.80 1.78
N ASN A 64 -11.36 -1.83 1.24
CA ASN A 64 -10.46 -1.68 0.11
C ASN A 64 -11.23 -1.41 -1.19
N PHE A 65 -10.86 -0.33 -1.89
CA PHE A 65 -11.45 0.03 -3.19
C PHE A 65 -10.40 0.55 -4.18
N SER A 66 -10.72 0.42 -5.47
CA SER A 66 -9.93 0.99 -6.57
C SER A 66 -10.53 2.33 -6.99
N LEU A 67 -9.69 3.34 -7.20
CA LEU A 67 -10.16 4.61 -7.76
C LEU A 67 -10.56 4.44 -9.22
N LEU A 68 -11.71 5.03 -9.60
CA LEU A 68 -12.26 5.02 -10.95
C LEU A 68 -12.37 3.59 -11.52
N ALA A 69 -12.95 2.68 -10.74
CA ALA A 69 -13.04 1.27 -11.09
C ALA A 69 -13.83 1.03 -12.38
N GLU A 70 -14.80 1.90 -12.71
CA GLU A 70 -15.57 1.83 -13.95
C GLU A 70 -14.71 1.92 -15.22
N LEU A 71 -13.52 2.53 -15.15
CA LEU A 71 -12.59 2.64 -16.26
C LEU A 71 -11.75 1.38 -16.49
N ASN A 72 -11.86 0.37 -15.62
CA ASN A 72 -11.15 -0.92 -15.71
C ASN A 72 -9.62 -0.80 -15.89
N THR A 73 -9.00 0.25 -15.32
CA THR A 73 -7.54 0.48 -15.40
C THR A 73 -6.72 -0.46 -14.52
N ARG A 74 -7.39 -1.20 -13.61
CA ARG A 74 -6.80 -2.20 -12.69
C ARG A 74 -5.54 -1.67 -11.98
N PRO A 75 -5.66 -0.54 -11.24
CA PRO A 75 -4.51 0.08 -10.59
C PRO A 75 -3.91 -0.84 -9.52
N ARG A 76 -2.58 -0.83 -9.38
CA ARG A 76 -1.89 -1.61 -8.34
C ARG A 76 -2.07 -0.98 -6.95
N THR A 77 -2.10 0.35 -6.89
CA THR A 77 -2.44 1.09 -5.66
C THR A 77 -3.95 1.13 -5.48
N THR A 78 -4.41 0.65 -4.34
CA THR A 78 -5.81 0.72 -3.88
C THR A 78 -5.85 1.43 -2.54
N TYR A 79 -7.02 1.91 -2.14
CA TYR A 79 -7.21 2.74 -0.96
C TYR A 79 -8.17 2.07 0.03
N LEU A 80 -8.07 2.44 1.30
CA LEU A 80 -9.05 2.08 2.32
C LEU A 80 -9.99 3.26 2.54
N ALA A 81 -11.29 2.98 2.63
CA ALA A 81 -12.29 3.99 2.94
C ALA A 81 -12.05 4.63 4.31
N GLU A 82 -12.26 5.94 4.40
CA GLU A 82 -12.20 6.70 5.65
C GLU A 82 -13.40 6.35 6.54
N GLU A 83 -13.13 6.04 7.82
CA GLU A 83 -14.18 5.84 8.83
C GLU A 83 -14.15 6.99 9.83
N ARG A 84 -15.17 7.85 9.79
CA ARG A 84 -15.21 9.09 10.57
C ARG A 84 -15.75 8.92 12.00
N ASN A 85 -16.37 7.77 12.30
CA ASN A 85 -16.92 7.39 13.60
C ASN A 85 -17.60 8.54 14.39
N PRO A 86 -18.75 9.07 13.93
CA PRO A 86 -19.43 10.18 14.59
C PRO A 86 -19.99 9.79 15.96
N ASN A 87 -19.96 10.71 16.92
CA ASN A 87 -20.53 10.50 18.26
C ASN A 87 -22.08 10.44 18.17
N PRO A 88 -22.74 9.37 18.67
CA PRO A 88 -24.19 9.23 18.63
C PRO A 88 -24.95 10.33 19.39
N LEU A 89 -24.33 10.94 20.40
CA LEU A 89 -24.94 12.01 21.21
C LEU A 89 -24.67 13.42 20.65
N SER A 90 -23.82 13.54 19.64
CA SER A 90 -23.56 14.84 19.01
C SER A 90 -24.68 15.18 18.01
N PRO A 91 -25.18 16.43 17.97
CA PRO A 91 -26.13 16.82 16.94
C PRO A 91 -25.49 16.57 15.57
N LYS A 92 -26.21 15.86 14.70
CA LYS A 92 -25.73 15.51 13.36
C LYS A 92 -25.21 16.78 12.68
N ARG A 93 -23.90 16.83 12.47
CA ARG A 93 -23.30 17.87 11.65
C ARG A 93 -23.77 17.61 10.23
N LEU A 94 -24.74 18.39 9.75
CA LEU A 94 -25.15 18.42 8.35
C LEU A 94 -23.90 18.80 7.55
N SER A 95 -23.29 17.80 6.92
CA SER A 95 -22.24 17.98 5.92
C SER A 95 -22.86 17.92 4.54
#